data_AF-A0A7S1X354-F1
#
_entry.id   AF-A0A7S1X354-F1
#
_cell.length_a   1.000
_cell.length_b   1.000
_cell.length_c   1.000
_cell.angle_alpha   90.00
_cell.angle_beta   90.00
_cell.angle_gamma   90.00
#
_symmetry.space_group_name_H-M   'P 1'
#
loop_
_entity.id
_entity.type
_entity.pdbx_description
1 polymer ?
#
loop_
_entity_poly.entity_id
_entity_poly.type
_entity_poly.pdbx_seq_one_letter_code
_entity_poly.pdbx_strand_id
1 'polypeptide(L)'
;VLPLYTLSLTKSGALRSDVPPDARSVWLLRLRCAGPAAMMPLIYPRLYNIREAGCDGQLLPPALSLSSEKLDPQTIFLLENGVEAFMYVGKSAPSGLVHDLLGLNSLDEAGVGPGSQPISLERRDSQISR
;
A
#
# COMPACT_ATOMS: atom_id res chain seq x y z
N VAL A 1 1.74 21.70 4.82
CA VAL A 1 2.51 20.49 4.45
C VAL A 1 3.58 20.11 5.47
N LEU A 2 4.44 21.02 5.95
CA LEU A 2 5.50 20.69 6.91
C LEU A 2 5.04 19.91 8.16
N PRO A 3 3.95 20.30 8.89
CA PRO A 3 3.54 19.58 10.09
C PRO A 3 3.13 18.12 9.85
N LEU A 4 2.55 17.84 8.68
CA LEU A 4 2.11 16.50 8.30
C LEU A 4 3.31 15.56 8.10
N TYR A 5 4.36 16.04 7.44
CA TYR A 5 5.61 15.29 7.25
C TYR A 5 6.36 15.09 8.58
N THR A 6 6.37 16.10 9.45
CA THR A 6 6.97 15.95 10.79
C THR A 6 6.24 14.87 11.59
N LEU A 7 4.90 14.84 11.54
CA LEU A 7 4.11 13.81 12.21
C LEU A 7 4.32 12.42 11.60
N SER A 8 4.44 12.30 10.27
CA SER A 8 4.70 11.01 9.66
C SER A 8 6.09 10.49 9.99
N LEU A 9 7.09 11.38 10.05
CA LEU A 9 8.45 11.04 10.44
C LEU A 9 8.53 10.51 11.88
N THR A 10 7.79 11.09 12.84
CA THR A 10 7.74 10.57 14.23
C THR A 10 7.11 9.19 14.33
N LYS A 11 6.26 8.81 13.36
CA LYS A 11 5.67 7.47 13.24
C LYS A 11 6.50 6.50 12.38
N SER A 12 7.56 6.98 11.72
CA SER A 12 8.39 6.19 10.83
C SER A 12 9.41 5.32 11.57
N GLY A 13 10.01 4.37 10.85
CA GLY A 13 11.05 3.48 11.38
C GLY A 13 12.30 4.21 11.92
N ALA A 14 12.54 5.48 11.54
CA ALA A 14 13.64 6.27 12.07
C ALA A 14 13.43 6.70 13.53
N LEU A 15 12.28 7.29 13.83
CA LEU A 15 12.06 8.00 15.10
C LEU A 15 11.13 7.27 16.07
N ARG A 16 10.44 6.22 15.63
CA ARG A 16 9.56 5.43 16.49
C ARG A 16 10.39 4.69 17.55
N SER A 17 9.88 4.64 18.78
CA SER A 17 10.60 4.10 19.95
C SER A 17 10.68 2.57 19.98
N ASP A 18 9.74 1.88 19.35
CA ASP A 18 9.55 0.42 19.36
C ASP A 18 10.29 -0.33 18.22
N VAL A 19 11.29 0.31 17.60
CA VAL A 19 12.03 -0.27 16.46
C VAL A 19 13.39 -0.79 16.93
N PRO A 20 13.76 -2.05 16.62
CA PRO A 20 15.08 -2.58 16.95
C PRO A 20 16.18 -1.79 16.23
N PRO A 21 17.38 -1.67 16.82
CA PRO A 21 18.45 -0.82 16.30
C PRO A 21 18.85 -1.17 14.87
N ASP A 22 18.89 -2.46 14.52
CA ASP A 22 19.24 -2.92 13.17
C ASP A 22 18.21 -2.46 12.13
N ALA A 23 16.91 -2.69 12.39
CA ALA A 23 15.84 -2.23 11.49
C ALA A 23 15.84 -0.70 11.34
N ARG A 24 16.10 0.03 12.44
CA ARG A 24 16.24 1.50 12.41
C ARG A 24 17.42 1.92 11.53
N SER A 25 18.56 1.25 11.66
CA SER A 25 19.75 1.55 10.86
C SER A 25 19.52 1.33 9.36
N VAL A 26 18.79 0.25 8.99
CA VAL A 26 18.39 -0.03 7.61
C VAL A 26 17.46 1.06 7.08
N TRP A 27 16.48 1.49 7.88
CA TRP A 27 15.56 2.56 7.48
C TRP A 27 16.30 3.88 7.24
N LEU A 28 17.21 4.26 8.14
CA LEU A 28 18.03 5.47 8.00
C LEU A 28 18.98 5.39 6.78
N LEU A 29 19.53 4.22 6.51
CA LEU A 29 20.34 4.00 5.31
C LEU A 29 19.51 4.19 4.04
N ARG A 30 18.30 3.62 3.99
CA ARG A 30 17.36 3.83 2.86
C ARG A 30 17.06 5.31 2.67
N LEU A 31 16.79 6.05 3.75
CA LEU A 31 16.56 7.50 3.69
C LEU A 31 17.79 8.24 3.15
N ARG A 32 18.99 7.89 3.61
CA ARG A 32 20.25 8.51 3.18
C ARG A 32 20.56 8.26 1.70
N CYS A 33 20.25 7.07 1.20
CA CYS A 33 20.56 6.67 -0.17
C CYS A 33 19.44 7.01 -1.17
N ALA A 34 18.24 7.35 -0.70
CA ALA A 34 17.10 7.68 -1.56
C ALA A 34 17.34 9.01 -2.29
N GLY A 35 17.04 9.02 -3.59
CA GLY A 35 16.95 10.27 -4.36
C GLY A 35 15.77 11.14 -3.88
N PRO A 36 15.75 12.44 -4.21
CA PRO A 36 14.73 13.38 -3.74
C PRO A 36 13.28 12.92 -4.03
N ALA A 37 13.07 12.29 -5.19
CA ALA A 37 11.76 11.77 -5.59
C ALA A 37 11.31 10.54 -4.78
N ALA A 38 12.25 9.67 -4.38
CA ALA A 38 11.95 8.46 -3.60
C ALA A 38 11.88 8.74 -2.09
N MET A 39 12.50 9.83 -1.63
CA MET A 39 12.47 10.24 -0.22
C MET A 39 11.06 10.62 0.25
N MET A 40 10.29 11.31 -0.59
CA MET A 40 8.94 11.76 -0.24
C MET A 40 8.00 10.59 0.14
N PRO A 41 7.82 9.55 -0.69
CA PRO A 41 6.97 8.41 -0.34
C PRO A 41 7.52 7.57 0.83
N LEU A 42 8.84 7.58 1.05
CA LEU A 42 9.45 6.90 2.20
C LEU A 42 9.06 7.57 3.53
N ILE A 43 8.93 8.90 3.55
CA ILE A 43 8.54 9.66 4.75
C ILE A 43 7.00 9.72 4.90
N TYR A 44 6.28 9.90 3.80
CA TYR A 44 4.83 9.97 3.77
C TYR A 44 4.29 9.06 2.65
N PRO A 45 3.91 7.81 3.00
CA PRO A 45 3.40 6.84 2.04
C PRO A 45 2.19 7.34 1.26
N ARG A 46 1.99 6.78 0.07
CA ARG A 46 0.90 7.12 -0.83
C ARG A 46 -0.17 6.03 -0.74
N LEU A 47 -1.41 6.43 -0.50
CA LEU A 47 -2.56 5.54 -0.45
C LEU A 47 -3.41 5.73 -1.70
N TYR A 48 -3.72 4.65 -2.39
CA TYR A 48 -4.48 4.66 -3.64
C TYR A 48 -5.75 3.81 -3.50
N ASN A 49 -6.85 4.30 -4.05
CA ASN A 49 -8.08 3.51 -4.18
C ASN A 49 -8.06 2.76 -5.51
N ILE A 50 -7.90 1.44 -5.47
CA ILE A 50 -7.69 0.65 -6.70
C ILE A 50 -8.92 0.64 -7.60
N ARG A 51 -10.11 0.89 -7.06
CA ARG A 51 -11.33 1.01 -7.85
C ARG A 51 -11.29 2.17 -8.86
N GLU A 52 -10.52 3.23 -8.55
CA GLU A 52 -10.37 4.40 -9.41
C GLU A 52 -9.17 4.27 -10.36
N ALA A 53 -8.44 3.15 -10.30
CA ALA A 53 -7.32 2.91 -11.21
C ALA A 53 -7.83 2.72 -12.65
N GLY A 54 -7.19 3.38 -13.61
CA GLY A 54 -7.59 3.32 -15.02
C GLY A 54 -8.79 4.20 -15.39
N CYS A 55 -9.46 4.84 -14.41
CA CYS A 55 -10.39 5.93 -14.71
C CYS A 55 -9.59 7.10 -15.33
N ASP A 56 -10.14 7.71 -16.38
CA ASP A 56 -9.54 8.86 -17.08
C ASP A 56 -8.19 8.61 -17.80
N GLY A 57 -7.85 7.34 -18.07
CA GLY A 57 -6.64 6.98 -18.84
C GLY A 57 -5.33 7.13 -18.05
N GLN A 58 -5.40 7.41 -16.75
CA GLN A 58 -4.25 7.48 -15.86
C GLN A 58 -4.05 6.13 -15.16
N LEU A 59 -2.82 5.61 -15.20
CA LEU A 59 -2.50 4.28 -14.67
C LEU A 59 -2.70 4.18 -13.14
N LEU A 60 -2.37 5.24 -12.40
CA LEU A 60 -2.64 5.33 -10.98
C LEU A 60 -3.63 6.48 -10.67
N PRO A 61 -4.59 6.25 -9.77
CA PRO A 61 -5.50 7.29 -9.30
C PRO A 61 -4.75 8.30 -8.39
N PRO A 62 -5.36 9.46 -8.09
CA PRO A 62 -4.77 10.42 -7.16
C PRO A 62 -4.58 9.80 -5.76
N ALA A 63 -3.49 10.16 -5.09
CA ALA A 63 -3.19 9.67 -3.75
C ALA A 63 -4.16 10.29 -2.72
N LEU A 64 -4.75 9.44 -1.88
CA LEU A 64 -5.59 9.81 -0.75
C LEU A 64 -4.73 10.19 0.47
N SER A 65 -5.29 11.01 1.36
CA SER A 65 -4.64 11.30 2.64
C SER A 65 -4.65 10.08 3.56
N LEU A 66 -3.62 9.94 4.38
CA LEU A 66 -3.44 8.79 5.28
C LEU A 66 -4.33 8.93 6.53
N SER A 67 -5.58 8.50 6.39
CA SER A 67 -6.54 8.44 7.49
C SER A 67 -7.35 7.15 7.39
N SER A 68 -7.57 6.49 8.52
CA SER A 68 -8.40 5.28 8.58
C SER A 68 -9.86 5.57 8.22
N GLU A 69 -10.33 6.80 8.37
CA GLU A 69 -11.68 7.22 7.99
C GLU A 69 -11.94 7.11 6.47
N LYS A 70 -10.88 7.10 5.66
CA LYS A 70 -10.97 6.99 4.20
C LYS A 70 -10.98 5.53 3.72
N LEU A 71 -10.76 4.57 4.62
CA LEU A 71 -10.77 3.16 4.28
C LEU A 71 -12.21 2.64 4.22
N ASP A 72 -12.82 2.73 3.04
CA ASP A 72 -14.12 2.15 2.76
C ASP A 72 -14.03 0.59 2.79
N PRO A 73 -14.85 -0.10 3.60
CA PRO A 73 -14.89 -1.55 3.62
C PRO A 73 -15.33 -2.20 2.29
N GLN A 74 -15.85 -1.45 1.32
CA GLN A 74 -16.34 -1.97 0.03
C GLN A 74 -15.31 -1.95 -1.10
N THR A 75 -14.07 -1.50 -0.86
CA THR A 75 -13.04 -1.39 -1.90
C THR A 75 -11.68 -1.95 -1.44
N ILE A 76 -10.73 -1.94 -2.36
CA ILE A 76 -9.34 -2.35 -2.16
C ILE A 76 -8.45 -1.10 -2.25
N PHE A 77 -7.52 -0.99 -1.31
CA PHE A 77 -6.57 0.10 -1.25
C PHE A 77 -5.13 -0.41 -1.37
N LEU A 78 -4.27 0.38 -2.01
CA LEU A 78 -2.84 0.13 -2.08
C LEU A 78 -2.09 1.25 -1.35
N LEU A 79 -1.32 0.89 -0.34
CA LEU A 79 -0.43 1.77 0.39
C LEU A 79 1.01 1.48 -0.03
N GLU A 80 1.70 2.46 -0.59
CA GLU A 80 3.06 2.29 -1.12
C GLU A 80 4.00 3.39 -0.60
N ASN A 81 5.25 3.02 -0.31
CA ASN A 81 6.24 3.92 0.29
C ASN A 81 7.56 4.05 -0.52
N GLY A 82 7.59 3.60 -1.77
CA GLY A 82 8.77 3.59 -2.63
C GLY A 82 9.66 2.35 -2.47
N VAL A 83 9.46 1.55 -1.43
CA VAL A 83 10.27 0.34 -1.13
C VAL A 83 9.39 -0.89 -0.99
N GLU A 84 8.25 -0.73 -0.32
CA GLU A 84 7.27 -1.76 -0.01
C GLU A 84 5.87 -1.25 -0.36
N ALA A 85 4.98 -2.18 -0.65
CA ALA A 85 3.58 -1.92 -0.91
C ALA A 85 2.71 -2.89 -0.11
N PHE A 86 1.66 -2.36 0.49
CA PHE A 86 0.67 -3.09 1.27
C PHE A 86 -0.67 -2.94 0.59
N MET A 87 -1.37 -4.06 0.39
CA MET A 87 -2.71 -4.05 -0.14
C MET A 87 -3.70 -4.34 0.99
N TYR A 88 -4.63 -3.42 1.20
CA TYR A 88 -5.72 -3.59 2.14
C TYR A 88 -6.99 -3.94 1.37
N VAL A 89 -7.58 -5.09 1.70
CA VAL A 89 -8.86 -5.51 1.12
C VAL A 89 -9.97 -5.29 2.14
N GLY A 90 -10.95 -4.47 1.78
CA GLY A 90 -12.10 -4.21 2.62
C GLY A 90 -12.92 -5.48 2.88
N LYS A 91 -13.42 -5.62 4.11
CA LYS A 91 -14.24 -6.77 4.55
C LYS A 91 -15.50 -7.03 3.72
N SER A 92 -16.01 -6.01 3.04
CA SER A 92 -17.21 -6.05 2.21
C SER A 92 -16.89 -5.76 0.74
N ALA A 93 -15.62 -5.92 0.34
CA ALA A 93 -15.22 -5.76 -1.04
C ALA A 93 -15.96 -6.79 -1.92
N PRO A 94 -16.51 -6.39 -3.08
CA PRO A 94 -17.24 -7.30 -3.94
C PRO A 94 -16.30 -8.39 -4.46
N SER A 95 -16.77 -9.64 -4.45
CA SER A 95 -15.99 -10.81 -4.88
C SER A 95 -15.48 -10.66 -6.32
N GLY A 96 -16.21 -9.98 -7.20
CA GLY A 96 -15.76 -9.65 -8.55
C GLY A 96 -14.47 -8.82 -8.56
N LEU A 97 -14.35 -7.79 -7.70
CA LEU A 97 -13.16 -6.95 -7.60
C LEU A 97 -11.95 -7.75 -7.05
N VAL A 98 -12.20 -8.61 -6.06
CA VAL A 98 -11.19 -9.50 -5.47
C VAL A 98 -10.71 -10.50 -6.52
N HIS A 99 -11.62 -11.10 -7.27
CA HIS A 99 -11.32 -12.04 -8.34
C HIS A 99 -10.57 -11.36 -9.49
N ASP A 100 -10.98 -10.17 -9.90
CA ASP A 100 -10.35 -9.45 -11.00
C ASP A 100 -8.90 -9.04 -10.69
N LEU A 101 -8.59 -8.77 -9.41
CA LEU A 101 -7.25 -8.37 -8.95
C LEU A 101 -6.39 -9.56 -8.50
N LEU A 102 -6.93 -10.44 -7.67
CA LEU A 102 -6.20 -11.53 -7.01
C LEU A 102 -6.49 -12.91 -7.64
N GLY A 103 -7.60 -13.06 -8.38
CA GLY A 103 -8.07 -14.34 -8.93
C GLY A 103 -8.61 -15.29 -7.88
N LEU A 104 -8.97 -14.75 -6.72
CA LEU A 104 -9.56 -15.49 -5.62
C LEU A 104 -11.05 -15.14 -5.53
N ASN A 105 -11.89 -16.12 -5.19
CA ASN A 105 -13.31 -15.87 -5.01
C ASN A 105 -13.61 -15.25 -3.65
N SER A 106 -12.72 -15.47 -2.67
CA SER A 106 -12.77 -14.85 -1.36
C SER A 106 -11.37 -14.64 -0.78
N LEU A 107 -11.23 -13.71 0.17
CA LEU A 107 -9.96 -13.50 0.88
C LEU A 107 -9.58 -14.68 1.79
N ASP A 108 -10.55 -15.52 2.15
CA ASP A 108 -10.34 -16.69 3.02
C ASP A 108 -9.54 -17.78 2.27
N GLU A 109 -9.77 -17.90 0.95
CA GLU A 109 -9.00 -18.78 0.06
C GLU A 109 -7.52 -18.36 -0.05
N ALA A 110 -7.21 -17.10 0.23
CA ALA A 110 -5.84 -16.58 0.15
C ALA A 110 -4.90 -17.21 1.20
N GLY A 111 -5.46 -17.91 2.20
CA GLY A 111 -4.71 -18.62 3.22
C GLY A 111 -3.70 -17.70 3.92
N VAL A 112 -4.13 -16.76 4.75
CA VAL A 112 -3.17 -15.97 5.55
C VAL A 112 -2.69 -16.83 6.72
N GLY A 113 -1.74 -17.74 6.46
CA GLY A 113 -1.21 -18.68 7.44
C GLY A 113 0.22 -19.12 7.12
N PRO A 114 0.97 -19.65 8.11
CA PRO A 114 2.33 -20.15 7.89
C PRO A 114 2.28 -21.37 6.96
N GLY A 115 2.68 -21.18 5.69
CA GLY A 115 2.67 -22.22 4.64
C GLY A 115 1.85 -21.88 3.40
N SER A 116 1.23 -20.69 3.33
CA SER A 116 0.53 -20.28 2.12
C SER A 116 1.45 -19.94 0.96
N GLN A 117 0.99 -20.25 -0.24
CA GLN A 117 1.70 -19.90 -1.46
C GLN A 117 1.71 -18.38 -1.63
N PRO A 118 2.83 -17.79 -2.09
CA PRO A 118 2.89 -16.37 -2.36
C PRO A 118 1.82 -16.01 -3.39
N ILE A 119 0.94 -15.06 -3.03
CA ILE A 119 -0.09 -14.56 -3.94
C ILE A 119 0.63 -13.75 -5.02
N SER A 120 0.79 -14.35 -6.20
CA SER A 120 1.32 -13.66 -7.37
C SER A 120 0.21 -12.81 -7.98
N LEU A 121 0.51 -11.53 -8.23
CA LEU A 121 -0.36 -10.66 -9.00
C LEU A 121 -0.17 -11.02 -10.49
N GLU A 122 -0.94 -11.99 -10.95
CA GLU A 122 -0.96 -12.34 -12.38
C GLU A 122 -1.68 -11.26 -13.18
N ARG A 123 -1.14 -10.94 -14.36
CA ARG A 123 -1.79 -10.02 -15.30
C ARG A 123 -3.04 -10.69 -15.84
N ARG A 124 -4.21 -10.18 -15.48
CA ARG A 124 -5.52 -10.65 -15.94
C ARG A 124 -6.12 -9.67 -16.93
N ASP A 125 -6.97 -10.19 -17.82
CA ASP A 125 -7.67 -9.40 -18.84
C ASP A 125 -8.85 -8.59 -18.27
N SER A 126 -8.73 -8.05 -17.05
CA SER A 126 -9.70 -7.15 -16.43
C SER A 126 -9.21 -5.70 -16.54
N GLN A 127 -10.12 -4.72 -16.60
CA GLN A 127 -9.73 -3.30 -16.76
C GLN A 127 -8.81 -2.78 -15.63
N ILE A 128 -8.88 -3.42 -14.46
CA ILE A 128 -8.10 -3.06 -13.27
C ILE A 128 -6.74 -3.78 -13.25
N SER A 129 -6.64 -4.97 -13.88
CA SER A 129 -5.41 -5.77 -13.94
C SER A 129 -4.58 -5.54 -15.22
N ARG A 130 -5.09 -4.75 -16.17
CA ARG A 130 -4.48 -4.57 -17.50
C ARG A 130 -3.24 -3.68 -17.52
#